data_AF-A0A2V8TSN7-F1
#
_entry.id   AF-A0A2V8TSN7-F1
#
_cell.length_a   1.000
_cell.length_b   1.000
_cell.length_c   1.000
_cell.angle_alpha   90.00
_cell.angle_beta   90.00
_cell.angle_gamma   90.00
#
_symmetry.space_group_name_H-M   'P 1'
#
loop_
_entity.id
_entity.type
_entity.pdbx_description
1 polymer ?
#
loop_
_entity_poly.entity_id
_entity_poly.type
_entity_poly.pdbx_seq_one_letter_code
_entity_poly.pdbx_strand_id
1 'polypeptide(L)' 'MRGILLNGAGIFPSQPGERIVTPMAPLIVFRNDKPYFATGSAGGTLNTFLTALNVLAWGKNFKEAQEAV' A
#
# COMPACT_ATOMS: atom_id res chain seq x y z
N MET A 1 11.00 -30.87 -1.55
CA MET A 1 9.73 -30.63 -0.84
C MET A 1 8.91 -29.62 -1.62
N ARG A 2 7.66 -29.93 -1.96
CA ARG A 2 6.70 -28.98 -2.57
C ARG A 2 5.56 -28.81 -1.58
N GLY A 3 5.29 -27.58 -1.17
CA GLY A 3 4.19 -27.22 -0.27
C GLY A 3 3.67 -25.84 -0.62
N ILE A 4 2.35 -25.64 -0.47
CA ILE A 4 1.70 -24.33 -0.62
C ILE A 4 1.37 -23.83 0.79
N LEU A 5 1.70 -22.58 1.06
CA LEU A 5 1.35 -21.91 2.30
C LEU A 5 -0.01 -21.21 2.14
N LEU A 6 -0.89 -21.41 3.12
CA LEU A 6 -2.19 -20.75 3.19
C LEU A 6 -2.07 -19.44 3.98
N ASN A 7 -2.75 -18.38 3.51
CA ASN A 7 -2.75 -17.05 4.11
C ASN A 7 -3.66 -16.99 5.36
N GLY A 8 -3.24 -16.29 6.42
CA GLY A 8 -3.97 -16.08 7.67
C GLY A 8 -4.76 -14.77 7.78
N ALA A 9 -5.26 -14.20 6.67
CA ALA A 9 -5.85 -12.85 6.62
C ALA A 9 -7.13 -12.61 7.47
N GLY A 10 -7.69 -13.61 8.15
CA GLY A 10 -8.98 -13.55 8.87
C GLY A 10 -8.94 -12.92 10.27
N ILE A 11 -8.20 -11.83 10.48
CA ILE A 11 -8.01 -11.23 11.81
C ILE A 11 -9.23 -10.40 12.25
N PHE A 12 -10.06 -9.96 11.30
CA PHE A 12 -11.29 -9.20 11.57
C PHE A 12 -12.53 -10.10 11.54
N PRO A 13 -13.56 -9.82 12.36
CA PRO A 13 -14.85 -10.49 12.26
C PRO A 13 -15.40 -10.41 10.83
N SER A 14 -15.73 -11.54 10.24
CA SER A 14 -16.29 -11.65 8.88
C SER A 14 -17.30 -12.78 8.83
N GLN A 15 -18.28 -12.66 7.94
CA GLN A 15 -19.26 -13.72 7.68
C GLN A 15 -18.73 -14.72 6.64
N PRO A 16 -19.23 -15.97 6.63
CA PRO A 16 -18.90 -16.93 5.58
C PRO A 16 -19.17 -16.36 4.18
N GLY A 17 -18.15 -16.35 3.32
CA GLY A 17 -18.22 -15.81 1.96
C GLY A 17 -17.95 -14.31 1.83
N GLU A 18 -17.82 -13.58 2.94
CA GLU A 18 -17.45 -12.17 2.94
C GLU A 18 -15.95 -11.98 2.64
N ARG A 19 -15.62 -10.91 1.93
CA ARG A 19 -14.22 -10.53 1.73
C ARG A 19 -13.72 -9.80 2.96
N ILE A 20 -12.60 -10.26 3.51
CA ILE A 20 -11.99 -9.64 4.68
C ILE A 20 -11.42 -8.27 4.29
N VAL A 21 -11.56 -7.29 5.19
CA VAL A 21 -10.93 -5.98 5.05
C VAL A 21 -9.41 -6.14 4.96
N THR A 22 -8.81 -5.65 3.87
CA THR A 22 -7.37 -5.72 3.64
C THR A 22 -6.72 -4.35 3.81
N PRO A 23 -5.57 -4.25 4.49
CA PRO A 23 -4.79 -3.03 4.54
C PRO A 23 -3.90 -2.83 3.31
N MET A 24 -4.01 -3.67 2.27
CA MET A 24 -3.26 -3.48 1.03
C MET A 24 -3.83 -2.28 0.25
N ALA A 25 -2.98 -1.29 -0.02
CA ALA A 25 -3.36 -0.08 -0.72
C ALA A 25 -2.34 0.30 -1.80
N PRO A 26 -2.24 -0.44 -2.92
CA PRO A 26 -1.42 -0.01 -4.05
C PRO A 26 -2.01 1.26 -4.69
N LEU A 27 -1.17 2.26 -4.96
CA LEU A 27 -1.58 3.55 -5.51
C LEU A 27 -0.80 3.88 -6.78
N ILE A 28 -1.50 4.45 -7.77
CA ILE A 28 -0.91 5.10 -8.93
C ILE A 28 -1.41 6.55 -8.91
N VAL A 29 -0.47 7.49 -8.86
CA VAL A 29 -0.77 8.93 -8.84
C VAL A 29 -0.61 9.49 -10.23
N PHE A 30 -1.60 10.26 -10.67
CA PHE A 30 -1.62 10.94 -11.96
C PHE A 30 -1.39 12.44 -11.76
N ARG A 31 -0.71 13.08 -12.71
CA ARG A 31 -0.55 14.53 -12.80
C ARG A 31 -0.70 14.93 -14.26
N ASN A 32 -1.63 15.84 -14.54
CA ASN A 32 -1.94 16.28 -15.91
C ASN A 32 -2.28 15.08 -16.82
N ASP A 33 -3.17 14.20 -16.36
CA ASP A 33 -3.64 12.98 -17.04
C ASP A 33 -2.55 11.97 -17.41
N LYS A 34 -1.34 12.12 -16.87
CA LYS A 34 -0.22 11.20 -17.09
C LYS A 34 0.19 10.55 -15.77
N PRO A 35 0.60 9.27 -15.78
CA PRO A 35 1.18 8.64 -14.60
C PRO A 35 2.38 9.44 -14.10
N TYR A 36 2.38 9.78 -12.81
CA TYR A 36 3.44 10.53 -12.16
C TYR A 36 4.33 9.60 -11.34
N PHE A 37 3.75 8.77 -10.46
CA PHE A 37 4.44 7.68 -9.77
C PHE A 37 3.46 6.59 -9.31
N ALA A 38 3.99 5.41 -8.98
CA ALA A 38 3.26 4.34 -8.31
C ALA A 38 3.92 4.02 -6.96
N THR A 39 3.12 3.67 -5.96
CA THR A 39 3.62 3.31 -4.62
C THR A 39 2.72 2.27 -3.95
N GLY A 40 3.29 1.56 -2.99
CA GLY A 40 2.65 0.49 -2.23
C GLY A 40 3.62 -0.01 -1.17
N SER A 41 3.10 -0.46 -0.03
CA SER A 41 3.92 -0.98 1.06
C SER A 41 3.35 -2.26 1.65
N ALA A 42 4.23 -3.19 2.00
CA ALA A 42 3.88 -4.35 2.81
C ALA A 42 3.41 -3.97 4.23
N GLY A 43 3.77 -2.77 4.72
CA GLY A 43 3.24 -2.17 5.96
C GLY A 43 1.80 -1.66 5.84
N GLY A 44 1.15 -1.86 4.69
CA GLY A 44 -0.26 -1.54 4.47
C GLY A 44 -0.53 -0.07 4.15
N THR A 45 -1.77 0.34 4.43
CA THR A 45 -2.31 1.66 4.04
C THR A 45 -1.51 2.82 4.62
N LEU A 46 -1.10 2.75 5.89
CA LEU A 46 -0.41 3.85 6.56
C LEU A 46 0.92 4.19 5.87
N ASN A 47 1.76 3.19 5.63
CA ASN A 47 3.06 3.41 5.01
C ASN A 47 2.92 3.92 3.58
N THR A 48 1.97 3.35 2.82
CA THR A 48 1.66 3.82 1.47
C THR A 48 1.21 5.29 1.48
N PHE A 49 0.34 5.67 2.41
CA PHE A 49 -0.12 7.05 2.58
C PHE A 49 1.03 8.00 2.94
N LEU A 50 1.88 7.64 3.89
CA LEU A 50 3.01 8.47 4.31
C LEU A 50 4.02 8.66 3.17
N THR A 51 4.31 7.62 2.38
CA THR A 51 5.18 7.78 1.19
C THR A 51 4.57 8.75 0.19
N ALA A 52 3.27 8.63 -0.10
CA ALA A 52 2.58 9.54 -1.01
C ALA A 52 2.58 10.99 -0.48
N LEU A 53 2.34 11.18 0.81
CA LEU A 53 2.35 12.49 1.47
C LEU A 53 3.73 13.15 1.40
N ASN A 54 4.79 12.38 1.64
CA ASN A 54 6.18 12.87 1.54
C ASN A 54 6.51 13.42 0.14
N VAL A 55 6.03 12.75 -0.92
CA VAL A 55 6.25 13.21 -2.30
C VAL A 55 5.35 14.40 -2.67
N LEU A 56 4.06 14.32 -2.31
CA LEU A 56 3.05 15.26 -2.80
C LEU A 56 2.95 16.56 -2.00
N ALA A 57 3.11 16.48 -0.67
CA ALA A 57 2.98 17.64 0.21
C ALA A 57 4.33 18.22 0.62
N TRP A 58 5.34 17.38 0.87
CA TRP A 58 6.66 17.84 1.34
C TRP A 58 7.72 17.90 0.25
N GLY A 59 7.37 17.55 -1.00
CA GLY A 59 8.26 17.74 -2.15
C GLY A 59 9.53 16.89 -2.14
N LYS A 60 9.58 15.84 -1.30
CA LYS A 60 10.70 14.90 -1.28
C LYS A 60 10.79 14.15 -2.60
N ASN A 61 12.01 13.78 -2.99
CA ASN A 61 12.15 12.78 -4.04
C ASN A 61 11.69 11.40 -3.53
N PHE A 62 11.49 10.45 -4.45
CA PHE A 62 10.88 9.18 -4.09
C PHE A 62 11.72 8.35 -3.11
N LYS A 63 13.06 8.41 -3.20
CA LYS A 63 13.96 7.70 -2.29
C LYS A 63 13.87 8.27 -0.88
N GLU A 64 13.96 9.59 -0.74
CA GLU A 64 13.80 10.29 0.55
C GLU A 64 12.43 10.03 1.18
N ALA A 65 11.39 9.92 0.36
CA ALA A 65 10.05 9.59 0.81
C ALA A 65 9.93 8.15 1.32
N GLN A 66 10.64 7.20 0.73
CA GLN A 66 10.66 5.80 1.19
C GLN A 66 11.48 5.62 2.48
N GLU A 67 12.59 6.34 2.62
CA GLU A 67 13.45 6.28 3.81
C GLU A 67 12.85 6.98 5.04
N ALA A 68 11.81 7.80 4.84
CA ALA A 68 11.13 8.56 5.89
C ALA A 68 9.85 7.90 6.43
N VAL A 69 9.56 6.66 6.02
CA VAL A 69 8.39 5.86 6.41
C VAL A 69 8.85 4.63 7.16
#